data_AF-A0A1M5BSM5-F1
#
_entry.id   AF-A0A1M5BSM5-F1
#
_cell.length_a   1.000
_cell.length_b   1.000
_cell.length_c   1.000
_cell.angle_alpha   90.00
_cell.angle_beta   90.00
_cell.angle_gamma   90.00
#
_symmetry.space_group_name_H-M   'P 1'
#
loop_
_entity.id
_entity.type
_entity.pdbx_description
1 polymer ?
#
loop_
_entity_poly.entity_id
_entity_poly.type
_entity_poly.pdbx_seq_one_letter_code
_entity_poly.pdbx_strand_id
1 'polypeptide(L)'
;MVLKEKLRRYTPEQIKVIEQYWDTLRFTRKTGQIADGIKEREYEYWERFDPALVIEALTIHIRKYPNIRENYTRGILRNLKGGASLGSNGKSINPKHGTAQNTSGTKRDERAEEAFRRRLAGL
;
A
#
# COMPACT_ATOMS: atom_id res chain seq x y z
N MET A 1 -18.34 -12.15 -6.94
CA MET A 1 -17.78 -13.45 -6.49
C MET A 1 -16.27 -13.59 -6.70
N VAL A 2 -15.65 -12.86 -7.64
CA VAL A 2 -14.23 -12.96 -8.00
C VAL A 2 -13.25 -12.70 -6.84
N LEU A 3 -13.57 -11.79 -5.91
CA LEU A 3 -12.70 -11.47 -4.77
C LEU A 3 -12.41 -12.67 -3.84
N LYS A 4 -13.40 -13.55 -3.61
CA LYS A 4 -13.22 -14.70 -2.71
C LYS A 4 -12.19 -15.70 -3.27
N GLU A 5 -12.10 -15.81 -4.60
CA GLU A 5 -11.15 -16.70 -5.26
C GLU A 5 -9.71 -16.21 -5.10
N LYS A 6 -9.50 -14.89 -5.23
CA LYS A 6 -8.19 -14.24 -5.06
C LYS A 6 -7.66 -14.34 -3.61
N LEU A 7 -8.55 -14.50 -2.63
CA LEU A 7 -8.17 -14.67 -1.23
C LEU A 7 -7.73 -16.09 -0.87
N ARG A 8 -7.99 -17.09 -1.73
CA ARG A 8 -7.65 -18.50 -1.44
C ARG A 8 -6.15 -18.77 -1.28
N ARG A 9 -5.30 -17.92 -1.84
CA ARG A 9 -3.83 -18.00 -1.72
C ARG A 9 -3.28 -17.46 -0.40
N TYR A 10 -4.12 -16.90 0.46
CA TYR A 10 -3.72 -16.29 1.73
C TYR A 10 -4.22 -17.13 2.90
N THR A 11 -3.44 -17.18 3.98
CA THR A 11 -3.86 -17.80 5.23
C THR A 11 -4.93 -16.93 5.94
N PRO A 12 -5.72 -17.50 6.87
CA PRO A 12 -6.71 -16.72 7.63
C PRO A 12 -6.11 -15.50 8.36
N GLU A 13 -4.87 -15.60 8.83
CA GLU A 13 -4.17 -14.49 9.47
C GLU A 13 -3.80 -13.38 8.48
N GLN A 14 -3.34 -13.77 7.29
CA GLN A 14 -3.03 -12.84 6.21
C GLN A 14 -4.28 -12.13 5.68
N ILE A 15 -5.41 -12.84 5.62
CA ILE A 15 -6.70 -12.24 5.25
C ILE A 15 -7.07 -11.11 6.21
N LYS A 16 -6.85 -11.28 7.53
CA LYS A 16 -7.10 -10.21 8.52
C LYS A 16 -6.26 -8.97 8.24
N VAL A 17 -4.99 -9.12 7.83
CA VAL A 17 -4.13 -7.98 7.45
C VAL A 17 -4.67 -7.27 6.21
N ILE A 18 -5.14 -8.03 5.22
CA ILE A 18 -5.76 -7.47 4.01
C ILE A 18 -7.03 -6.69 4.37
N GLU A 19 -7.88 -7.24 5.24
CA GLU A 19 -9.08 -6.56 5.72
C GLU A 19 -8.74 -5.26 6.48
N GLN A 20 -7.76 -5.31 7.38
CA GLN A 20 -7.28 -4.13 8.11
C GLN A 20 -6.70 -3.06 7.18
N TYR A 21 -6.01 -3.47 6.12
CA TYR A 21 -5.52 -2.55 5.09
C TYR A 21 -6.67 -1.84 4.38
N TRP A 22 -7.69 -2.58 3.96
CA TRP A 22 -8.86 -1.98 3.30
C TRP A 22 -9.65 -1.07 4.24
N ASP A 23 -9.76 -1.42 5.52
CA ASP A 23 -10.36 -0.55 6.52
C ASP A 23 -9.56 0.74 6.71
N THR A 24 -8.23 0.64 6.77
CA THR A 24 -7.32 1.80 6.83
C THR A 24 -7.51 2.72 5.62
N LEU A 25 -7.55 2.15 4.41
CA LEU A 25 -7.77 2.91 3.18
C LEU A 25 -9.15 3.57 3.11
N ARG A 26 -10.15 3.00 3.78
CA ARG A 26 -11.50 3.57 3.82
C ARG A 26 -11.47 5.01 4.35
N PHE A 27 -10.66 5.26 5.38
CA PHE A 27 -10.51 6.58 6.01
C PHE A 27 -9.82 7.61 5.12
N THR A 28 -9.03 7.16 4.14
CA THR A 28 -8.35 8.04 3.16
C THR A 28 -9.28 8.56 2.07
N ARG A 29 -10.50 8.02 1.96
CA ARG A 29 -11.46 8.36 0.91
C ARG A 29 -12.57 9.26 1.43
N LYS A 30 -12.87 10.31 0.66
CA LYS A 30 -13.95 11.27 0.97
C LYS A 30 -15.33 10.59 1.08
N THR A 31 -15.55 9.50 0.33
CA THR A 31 -16.80 8.72 0.36
C THR A 31 -16.80 7.65 1.45
N GLY A 32 -15.67 7.37 2.11
CA GLY A 32 -15.57 6.31 3.10
C GLY A 32 -15.88 4.91 2.54
N GLN A 33 -15.74 4.70 1.24
CA GLN A 33 -16.00 3.42 0.59
C GLN A 33 -14.97 3.16 -0.50
N ILE A 34 -14.57 1.89 -0.63
CA ILE A 34 -13.64 1.41 -1.65
C ILE A 34 -14.45 0.55 -2.62
N ALA A 35 -14.49 0.99 -3.88
CA ALA A 35 -15.19 0.26 -4.92
C ALA A 35 -14.53 -1.11 -5.16
N ASP A 36 -15.34 -2.13 -5.43
CA ASP A 36 -14.84 -3.49 -5.64
C ASP A 36 -13.91 -3.60 -6.84
N GLY A 37 -14.13 -2.82 -7.91
CA GLY A 37 -13.21 -2.78 -9.06
C GLY A 37 -11.81 -2.23 -8.72
N ILE A 38 -11.65 -1.48 -7.62
CA ILE A 38 -10.33 -1.04 -7.15
C ILE A 38 -9.66 -2.16 -6.38
N LYS A 39 -10.42 -2.89 -5.55
CA LYS A 39 -9.92 -4.08 -4.88
C LYS A 39 -9.47 -5.14 -5.89
N GLU A 40 -10.27 -5.39 -6.91
CA GLU A 40 -9.96 -6.34 -7.99
C GLU A 40 -8.63 -5.99 -8.70
N ARG A 41 -8.45 -4.72 -9.10
CA ARG A 41 -7.19 -4.25 -9.70
C ARG A 41 -5.99 -4.39 -8.76
N GLU A 42 -6.17 -4.17 -7.46
CA GLU A 42 -5.09 -4.40 -6.49
C GLU A 42 -4.78 -5.90 -6.36
N TYR A 43 -5.78 -6.77 -6.26
CA TYR A 43 -5.56 -8.21 -6.20
C TYR A 43 -4.85 -8.74 -7.45
N GLU A 44 -5.25 -8.31 -8.65
CA GLU A 44 -4.56 -8.65 -9.90
C GLU A 44 -3.10 -8.17 -9.92
N TYR A 45 -2.83 -7.01 -9.31
CA TYR A 45 -1.46 -6.53 -9.18
C TYR A 45 -0.65 -7.39 -8.20
N TRP A 46 -1.23 -7.72 -7.04
CA TRP A 46 -0.63 -8.55 -6.00
C TRP A 46 -0.36 -9.98 -6.48
N GLU A 47 -1.10 -10.47 -7.48
CA GLU A 47 -0.89 -11.81 -8.04
C GLU A 47 0.51 -12.02 -8.60
N ARG A 48 1.19 -10.94 -9.01
CA ARG A 48 2.56 -10.94 -9.56
C ARG A 48 3.67 -11.05 -8.51
N PHE A 49 3.31 -11.06 -7.23
CA PHE A 49 4.22 -11.08 -6.09
C PHE A 49 3.91 -12.30 -5.21
N ASP A 50 4.86 -12.66 -4.34
CA ASP A 50 4.64 -13.70 -3.34
C ASP A 50 3.63 -13.22 -2.27
N PRO A 51 2.70 -14.08 -1.78
CA PRO A 51 1.74 -13.68 -0.74
C PRO A 51 2.42 -13.08 0.50
N ALA A 52 3.59 -13.59 0.91
CA ALA A 52 4.30 -13.09 2.08
C ALA A 52 4.79 -11.65 1.86
N LEU A 53 5.36 -11.34 0.68
CA LEU A 53 5.79 -9.98 0.32
C LEU A 53 4.61 -9.00 0.26
N VAL A 54 3.46 -9.46 -0.23
CA VAL A 54 2.23 -8.65 -0.25
C VAL A 54 1.83 -8.28 1.17
N ILE A 55 1.78 -9.26 2.07
CA ILE A 55 1.36 -9.03 3.46
C ILE A 55 2.35 -8.14 4.20
N GLU A 56 3.65 -8.29 3.95
CA GLU A 56 4.67 -7.40 4.50
C GLU A 56 4.46 -5.95 4.03
N ALA A 57 4.26 -5.74 2.73
CA ALA A 57 4.01 -4.42 2.17
C ALA A 57 2.76 -3.76 2.77
N LEU A 58 1.66 -4.53 2.88
CA LEU A 58 0.42 -4.06 3.48
C LEU A 58 0.61 -3.70 4.96
N THR A 59 1.34 -4.52 5.70
CA THR A 59 1.65 -4.26 7.12
C THR A 59 2.46 -2.98 7.29
N ILE A 60 3.47 -2.76 6.43
CA ILE A 60 4.26 -1.53 6.42
C ILE A 60 3.36 -0.33 6.13
N HIS A 61 2.46 -0.44 5.15
CA HIS A 61 1.52 0.62 4.80
C HIS A 61 0.59 0.97 5.95
N ILE A 62 -0.06 -0.02 6.55
CA ILE A 62 -0.97 0.19 7.71
C ILE A 62 -0.23 0.91 8.83
N ARG A 63 1.00 0.48 9.16
CA ARG A 63 1.75 1.00 10.32
C ARG A 63 2.36 2.38 10.08
N LYS A 64 2.93 2.61 8.90
CA LYS A 64 3.70 3.83 8.61
C LYS A 64 2.93 4.87 7.80
N TYR A 65 2.00 4.43 6.95
CA TYR A 65 1.34 5.27 5.95
C TYR A 65 -0.20 5.11 5.93
N PRO A 66 -0.90 5.09 7.09
CA PRO A 66 -2.34 4.81 7.14
C PRO A 66 -3.20 5.86 6.41
N ASN A 67 -2.68 7.08 6.22
CA ASN A 67 -3.40 8.17 5.57
C ASN A 67 -3.13 8.26 4.05
N ILE A 68 -2.30 7.36 3.51
CA ILE A 68 -1.90 7.35 2.10
C ILE A 68 -2.69 6.28 1.35
N ARG A 69 -2.99 6.56 0.08
CA ARG A 69 -3.75 5.68 -0.82
C ARG A 69 -2.97 4.47 -1.30
N GLU A 70 -3.69 3.53 -1.90
CA GLU A 70 -3.21 2.24 -2.41
C GLU A 70 -2.04 2.34 -3.42
N ASN A 71 -1.89 3.47 -4.11
CA ASN A 71 -0.78 3.70 -5.03
C ASN A 71 0.59 3.59 -4.33
N TYR A 72 0.67 3.98 -3.06
CA TYR A 72 1.91 3.93 -2.29
C TYR A 72 2.31 2.49 -1.96
N THR A 73 1.35 1.63 -1.66
CA THR A 73 1.53 0.18 -1.46
C THR A 73 2.22 -0.47 -2.67
N ARG A 74 1.82 -0.09 -3.90
CA ARG A 74 2.46 -0.60 -5.12
C ARG A 74 3.93 -0.20 -5.20
N GLY A 75 4.27 0.99 -4.74
CA GLY A 75 5.66 1.46 -4.63
C GLY A 75 6.47 0.62 -3.64
N ILE A 76 5.91 0.32 -2.47
CA ILE A 76 6.51 -0.55 -1.45
C ILE A 76 6.76 -1.94 -2.04
N LEU A 77 5.75 -2.55 -2.68
CA LEU A 77 5.85 -3.84 -3.35
C LEU A 77 6.95 -3.87 -4.42
N ARG A 78 7.05 -2.82 -5.25
CA ARG A 78 8.10 -2.72 -6.27
C ARG A 78 9.49 -2.63 -5.65
N ASN A 79 9.63 -1.92 -4.53
CA ASN A 79 10.89 -1.82 -3.81
C ASN A 79 11.28 -3.18 -3.18
N LEU A 80 10.34 -3.85 -2.51
CA LEU A 80 10.56 -5.18 -1.92
C LEU A 80 10.95 -6.23 -2.97
N LYS A 81 10.34 -6.20 -4.17
CA LYS A 81 10.72 -7.08 -5.28
C LYS A 81 12.11 -6.77 -5.84
N GLY A 82 12.50 -5.50 -5.87
CA GLY A 82 13.79 -5.04 -6.41
C GLY A 82 14.95 -5.13 -5.42
N GLY A 83 14.67 -5.24 -4.12
CA GLY A 83 15.65 -5.28 -3.05
C GLY A 83 15.34 -6.39 -2.06
N ALA A 84 15.37 -7.65 -2.52
CA ALA A 84 15.20 -8.84 -1.68
C ALA A 84 16.21 -8.87 -0.51
N SER A 85 15.87 -8.19 0.58
CA SER A 85 16.34 -8.35 1.98
C SER A 85 15.91 -7.11 2.76
N LEU A 86 14.73 -7.12 3.39
CA LEU A 86 14.45 -6.26 4.54
C LEU A 86 14.80 -7.00 5.85
N GLY A 87 15.98 -7.61 5.85
CA GLY A 87 16.67 -8.03 7.06
C GLY A 87 17.86 -7.09 7.26
N SER A 88 17.83 -6.34 8.35
CA SER A 88 18.95 -5.58 8.93
C SER A 88 19.36 -4.24 8.29
N ASN A 89 19.33 -3.21 9.14
CA ASN A 89 20.33 -2.13 9.26
C ASN A 89 20.97 -1.57 7.97
N GLY A 90 20.54 -0.36 7.62
CA GLY A 90 21.42 0.71 7.15
C GLY A 90 22.10 0.51 5.80
N LYS A 91 21.49 1.02 4.72
CA LYS A 91 22.25 1.85 3.76
C LYS A 91 21.33 2.65 2.84
N SER A 92 21.54 3.97 2.83
CA SER A 92 21.16 4.87 1.75
C SER A 92 21.75 4.38 0.44
N ILE A 93 20.92 4.18 -0.60
CA ILE A 93 21.40 4.21 -1.98
C ILE A 93 20.33 4.91 -2.84
N ASN A 94 20.57 6.18 -3.15
CA ASN A 94 20.07 6.77 -4.38
C ASN A 94 20.95 6.20 -5.52
N PRO A 95 20.41 5.84 -6.70
CA PRO A 95 20.47 6.83 -7.77
C PRO A 95 19.27 6.81 -8.74
N LYS A 96 19.19 7.94 -9.46
CA LYS A 96 18.18 8.33 -10.45
C LYS A 96 18.21 7.48 -11.74
N HIS A 97 17.06 7.49 -12.40
CA HIS A 97 16.79 7.44 -13.86
C HIS A 97 16.17 6.14 -14.42
N GLY A 98 14.95 6.27 -14.97
CA GLY A 98 14.23 5.22 -15.70
C GLY A 98 12.74 5.51 -15.87
N THR A 99 12.43 6.33 -16.88
CA THR A 99 11.13 6.87 -17.32
C THR A 99 9.99 5.84 -17.46
N ALA A 100 8.82 6.11 -16.86
CA ALA A 100 7.49 5.74 -17.39
C ALA A 100 6.35 6.38 -16.56
N GLN A 101 5.95 7.58 -17.01
CA GLN A 101 4.59 8.14 -17.09
C GLN A 101 3.46 7.48 -16.26
N ASN A 102 2.94 8.19 -15.26
CA ASN A 102 1.57 8.74 -15.32
C ASN A 102 1.37 9.79 -14.20
N THR A 103 1.40 11.06 -14.58
CA THR A 103 1.19 12.23 -13.70
C THR A 103 -0.30 12.51 -13.54
N SER A 104 -0.93 11.98 -12.48
CA SER A 104 -2.29 12.43 -12.08
C SER A 104 -2.67 12.07 -10.63
N GLY A 105 -1.80 12.35 -9.65
CA GLY A 105 -2.13 12.12 -8.22
C GLY A 105 -1.61 13.16 -7.23
N THR A 106 -0.49 13.82 -7.55
CA THR A 106 0.40 14.46 -6.57
C THR A 106 -0.25 15.52 -5.68
N LYS A 107 -1.22 16.30 -6.18
CA LYS A 107 -1.83 17.40 -5.40
C LYS A 107 -2.80 16.97 -4.30
N ARG A 108 -3.30 15.71 -4.29
CA ARG A 108 -4.24 15.24 -3.25
C ARG A 108 -3.56 14.56 -2.07
N ASP A 109 -2.39 13.97 -2.30
CA ASP A 109 -1.63 13.25 -1.29
C ASP A 109 -0.91 14.23 -0.33
N GLU A 110 -0.47 15.39 -0.82
CA GLU A 110 0.16 16.45 -0.02
C GLU A 110 -0.74 16.96 1.13
N ARG A 111 -2.04 17.11 0.88
CA ARG A 111 -3.01 17.59 1.90
C ARG A 111 -3.24 16.55 3.01
N ALA A 112 -3.07 15.26 2.71
CA ALA A 112 -3.16 14.18 3.69
C ALA A 112 -1.87 14.11 4.54
N GLU A 113 -0.71 14.33 3.92
CA GLU A 113 0.57 14.48 4.63
C GLU A 113 0.60 15.70 5.54
N GLU A 114 0.06 16.84 5.09
CA GLU A 114 -0.03 18.07 5.89
C GLU A 114 -0.99 17.93 7.08
N ALA A 115 -2.13 17.24 6.89
CA ALA A 115 -3.07 16.93 7.97
C ALA A 115 -2.44 16.04 9.06
N PHE A 116 -1.54 15.12 8.67
CA PHE A 116 -0.81 14.27 9.61
C PHE A 116 0.31 15.02 10.34
N ARG A 117 1.07 15.87 9.64
CA ARG A 117 2.06 16.77 10.27
C ARG A 117 1.41 17.68 11.31
N ARG A 118 0.23 18.23 11.01
CA ARG A 118 -0.57 19.01 11.97
C ARG A 118 -1.06 18.20 13.15
N ARG A 119 -1.41 16.92 12.97
CA ARG A 119 -1.87 16.02 14.05
C ARG A 119 -0.74 15.55 14.97
N LEU A 120 0.51 15.48 14.47
CA LEU A 120 1.69 15.16 15.29
C LEU A 120 2.33 16.38 15.95
N ALA A 121 2.26 17.57 15.34
CA ALA A 121 2.80 18.81 15.88
C ALA A 121 1.83 19.53 16.85
N GLY A 122 0.78 18.84 17.31
CA GLY A 122 -0.33 19.39 18.09
C GLY A 122 -0.42 18.86 19.52
N LEU A 123 0.72 18.72 20.21
CA LEU A 123 0.87 18.75 21.67
C LEU A 123 2.24 19.36 22.00
#